data_AF-A0A449A595-F1
#
_entry.id   AF-A0A449A595-F1
#
_cell.length_a   1.000
_cell.length_b   1.000
_cell.length_c   1.000
_cell.angle_alpha   90.00
_cell.angle_beta   90.00
_cell.angle_gamma   90.00
#
_symmetry.space_group_name_H-M   'P 1'
#
loop_
_entity.id
_entity.type
_entity.pdbx_description
1 polymer ?
#
loop_
_entity_poly.entity_id
_entity_poly.type
_entity_poly.pdbx_seq_one_letter_code
_entity_poly.pdbx_strand_id
1 'polypeptide(L)'
;MSHIASFTIDNQNESIISCQNIIDKINNVVEKNIFDEEYKELLIEKRTILENKINNSIGKYTQTAGFQLIKEIDTLSKEISHLIWNTAIIDYLNRGAEREKVNLYEYVAKYGFLATEAIENLKNKNQNITKDNLEKEIEIIRHHVVAEEKLFQFKQRIFDYIDNSNINSADLRFELKNKIKNLNTVQEMADATAYVDSKIIEIDKINDLSKNVLTSLKKIEGFIQKKEPTLKFDKEKKHLVKTFYLINKNNNEVQINIKGNMQIFYKLGNYIGHACEKTTEKLLNDLQNLGYVITNFNITREIGISSNFERKMALKLNAKSKG
;
A
#
# COMPACT_ATOMS: atom_id res chain seq x y z
N MET A 1 -19.27 18.89 -21.88
CA MET A 1 -18.55 17.67 -22.28
C MET A 1 -17.28 17.62 -21.44
N SER A 2 -17.05 16.54 -20.70
CA SER A 2 -15.85 16.40 -19.85
C SER A 2 -14.88 15.40 -20.45
N HIS A 3 -13.60 15.64 -20.25
CA HIS A 3 -12.55 14.70 -20.64
C HIS A 3 -12.01 14.02 -19.39
N ILE A 4 -11.85 12.69 -19.46
CA ILE A 4 -11.21 11.89 -18.43
C ILE A 4 -9.95 11.31 -19.06
N ALA A 5 -8.81 11.67 -18.48
CA ALA A 5 -7.53 11.07 -18.84
C ALA A 5 -7.13 10.08 -17.73
N SER A 6 -6.64 8.92 -18.15
CA SER A 6 -6.10 7.89 -17.28
C SER A 6 -4.78 7.37 -17.83
N PHE A 7 -3.80 7.18 -16.96
CA PHE A 7 -2.54 6.52 -17.29
C PHE A 7 -2.01 5.82 -16.05
N THR A 8 -1.12 4.85 -16.27
CA THR A 8 -0.49 4.08 -15.21
C THR A 8 1.01 4.28 -15.27
N ILE A 9 1.66 4.51 -14.13
CA ILE A 9 3.11 4.45 -14.06
C ILE A 9 3.52 2.98 -14.05
N ASP A 10 4.51 2.61 -14.86
CA ASP A 10 4.95 1.24 -15.06
C ASP A 10 5.30 0.54 -13.74
N ASN A 11 5.07 -0.78 -13.73
CA ASN A 11 5.23 -1.64 -12.57
C ASN A 11 6.68 -1.64 -12.02
N GLN A 12 7.67 -1.27 -12.84
CA GLN A 12 9.06 -1.16 -12.43
C GLN A 12 9.27 -0.05 -11.40
N ASN A 13 8.77 1.15 -11.69
CA ASN A 13 8.84 2.28 -10.75
C ASN A 13 8.07 1.95 -9.47
N GLU A 14 6.92 1.27 -9.57
CA GLU A 14 6.18 0.80 -8.38
C GLU A 14 7.02 -0.15 -7.52
N SER A 15 7.66 -1.13 -8.14
CA SER A 15 8.47 -2.14 -7.46
C SER A 15 9.66 -1.50 -6.74
N ILE A 16 10.35 -0.56 -7.39
CA ILE A 16 11.49 0.16 -6.80
C ILE A 16 11.06 0.97 -5.58
N ILE A 17 9.96 1.74 -5.68
CA ILE A 17 9.43 2.51 -4.55
C ILE A 17 9.06 1.57 -3.39
N SER A 18 8.45 0.42 -3.70
CA SER A 18 8.13 -0.60 -2.69
C SER A 18 9.37 -1.10 -1.96
N CYS A 19 10.42 -1.46 -2.70
CA CYS A 19 11.69 -1.92 -2.13
C CYS A 19 12.33 -0.86 -1.24
N GLN A 20 12.37 0.40 -1.70
CA GLN A 20 12.95 1.51 -0.94
C GLN A 20 12.22 1.72 0.40
N ASN A 21 10.88 1.74 0.40
CA ASN A 21 10.10 1.85 1.62
C ASN A 21 10.36 0.69 2.61
N ILE A 22 10.55 -0.53 2.08
CA ILE A 22 10.87 -1.70 2.91
C ILE A 22 12.29 -1.59 3.48
N ILE A 23 13.26 -1.15 2.68
CA ILE A 23 14.65 -0.92 3.11
C ILE A 23 14.69 0.13 4.22
N ASP A 24 13.96 1.24 4.08
CA ASP A 24 13.86 2.28 5.10
C ASP A 24 13.25 1.73 6.39
N LYS A 25 12.22 0.88 6.29
CA LYS A 25 11.64 0.19 7.46
C LYS A 25 12.66 -0.72 8.14
N ILE A 26 13.45 -1.48 7.39
CA ILE A 26 14.53 -2.31 7.95
C ILE A 26 15.57 -1.44 8.66
N ASN A 27 16.05 -0.37 8.02
CA ASN A 27 17.06 0.51 8.60
C ASN A 27 16.57 1.11 9.92
N ASN A 28 15.33 1.59 9.97
CA ASN A 28 14.70 2.09 11.19
C ASN A 28 14.62 1.03 12.32
N VAL A 29 14.44 -0.24 11.98
CA VAL A 29 14.38 -1.35 12.96
C VAL A 29 15.79 -1.69 13.46
N VAL A 30 16.78 -1.77 12.56
CA VAL A 30 18.17 -2.05 12.89
C VAL A 30 18.77 -0.93 13.75
N GLU A 31 18.53 0.34 13.40
CA GLU A 31 19.04 1.52 14.11
C GLU A 31 18.53 1.64 15.55
N LYS A 32 17.31 1.15 15.84
CA LYS A 32 16.75 1.20 17.19
C LYS A 32 17.50 0.32 18.19
N ASN A 33 18.39 -0.56 17.73
CA ASN A 33 19.37 -1.31 18.53
C ASN A 33 18.79 -2.15 19.69
N ILE A 34 17.51 -2.54 19.60
CA ILE A 34 16.80 -3.30 20.63
C ILE A 34 16.96 -4.82 20.44
N PHE A 35 17.49 -5.24 19.28
CA PHE A 35 17.56 -6.64 18.87
C PHE A 35 18.96 -7.23 19.05
N ASP A 36 19.02 -8.56 19.17
CA ASP A 36 20.28 -9.30 19.13
C ASP A 36 20.93 -9.29 17.74
N GLU A 37 22.20 -9.70 17.68
CA GLU A 37 22.99 -9.67 16.45
C GLU A 37 22.48 -10.67 15.41
N GLU A 38 21.96 -11.82 15.80
CA GLU A 38 21.43 -12.82 14.86
C GLU A 38 20.20 -12.28 14.11
N TYR A 39 19.28 -11.63 14.82
CA TYR A 39 18.13 -10.98 14.20
C TYR A 39 18.54 -9.80 13.30
N LYS A 40 19.55 -9.01 13.72
CA LYS A 40 20.08 -7.92 12.89
C LYS A 40 20.71 -8.46 11.61
N GLU A 41 21.50 -9.52 11.68
CA GLU A 41 22.12 -10.15 10.52
C GLU A 41 21.07 -10.63 9.51
N LEU A 42 19.99 -11.27 9.98
CA LEU A 42 18.88 -11.67 9.11
C LEU A 42 18.21 -10.47 8.43
N LEU A 43 17.96 -9.38 9.15
CA LEU A 43 17.38 -8.16 8.57
C LEU A 43 18.32 -7.53 7.53
N ILE A 44 19.63 -7.52 7.80
CA ILE A 44 20.66 -7.02 6.88
C ILE A 44 20.74 -7.89 5.63
N GLU A 45 20.64 -9.21 5.75
CA GLU A 45 20.57 -10.14 4.62
C GLU A 45 19.37 -9.80 3.72
N LYS A 46 18.17 -9.67 4.32
CA LYS A 46 16.94 -9.32 3.59
C LYS A 46 17.04 -7.95 2.92
N ARG A 47 17.65 -6.96 3.59
CA ARG A 47 17.94 -5.64 2.99
C ARG A 47 18.83 -5.75 1.76
N THR A 48 19.93 -6.50 1.88
CA THR A 48 20.91 -6.69 0.81
C THR A 48 20.27 -7.39 -0.40
N ILE A 49 19.38 -8.35 -0.16
CA ILE A 49 18.58 -8.98 -1.22
C ILE A 49 17.74 -7.91 -1.96
N LEU A 50 17.03 -7.04 -1.25
CA LEU A 50 16.21 -5.98 -1.85
C LEU A 50 17.05 -4.96 -2.64
N GLU A 51 18.19 -4.52 -2.09
CA GLU A 51 19.12 -3.60 -2.76
C GLU A 51 19.65 -4.18 -4.08
N ASN A 52 20.07 -5.45 -4.06
CA ASN A 52 20.51 -6.16 -5.26
C ASN A 52 19.39 -6.27 -6.29
N LYS A 53 18.14 -6.45 -5.86
CA LYS A 53 16.99 -6.49 -6.77
C LYS A 53 16.75 -5.13 -7.42
N ILE A 54 16.80 -4.03 -6.65
CA ILE A 54 16.72 -2.65 -7.20
C ILE A 54 17.78 -2.46 -8.29
N ASN A 55 19.03 -2.80 -8.00
CA ASN A 55 20.15 -2.61 -8.93
C ASN A 55 19.98 -3.44 -10.21
N ASN A 56 19.50 -4.68 -10.10
CA ASN A 56 19.29 -5.58 -11.24
C ASN A 56 18.01 -5.27 -12.04
N SER A 57 17.06 -4.56 -11.44
CA SER A 57 15.83 -4.12 -12.11
C SER A 57 16.03 -2.92 -13.05
N ILE A 58 17.15 -2.22 -12.97
CA ILE A 58 17.41 -1.06 -13.83
C ILE A 58 17.69 -1.53 -15.27
N GLY A 59 16.71 -1.36 -16.17
CA GLY A 59 16.93 -1.36 -17.62
C GLY A 59 16.55 -2.61 -18.42
N LYS A 60 16.02 -3.69 -17.82
CA LYS A 60 15.51 -4.85 -18.57
C LYS A 60 14.33 -5.53 -17.87
N TYR A 61 13.12 -5.20 -18.29
CA TYR A 61 11.93 -5.97 -17.91
C TYR A 61 11.15 -6.43 -19.11
N THR A 62 11.06 -7.75 -19.23
CA THR A 62 9.94 -8.40 -19.90
C THR A 62 8.78 -8.54 -18.89
N GLN A 63 7.53 -8.56 -19.35
CA GLN A 63 6.34 -8.66 -18.48
C GLN A 63 6.44 -9.80 -17.45
N THR A 64 7.01 -10.94 -17.84
CA THR A 64 7.16 -12.13 -17.00
C THR A 64 8.15 -11.92 -15.85
N ALA A 65 9.28 -11.27 -16.11
CA ALA A 65 10.28 -10.95 -15.08
C ALA A 65 9.75 -9.90 -14.08
N GLY A 66 8.92 -8.97 -14.55
CA GLY A 66 8.25 -7.96 -13.72
C GLY A 66 7.31 -8.57 -12.70
N PHE A 67 6.43 -9.48 -13.14
CA PHE A 67 5.49 -10.15 -12.25
C PHE A 67 6.20 -10.99 -11.18
N GLN A 68 7.25 -11.73 -11.55
CA GLN A 68 7.99 -12.54 -10.60
C GLN A 68 8.67 -11.68 -9.53
N LEU A 69 9.24 -10.53 -9.94
CA LEU A 69 9.82 -9.61 -8.98
C LEU A 69 8.79 -9.03 -8.01
N ILE A 70 7.62 -8.60 -8.49
CA ILE A 70 6.55 -8.08 -7.63
C ILE A 70 6.18 -9.11 -6.56
N LYS A 71 6.01 -10.37 -6.96
CA LYS A 71 5.71 -11.47 -6.04
C LYS A 71 6.81 -11.68 -5.00
N GLU A 72 8.08 -11.58 -5.41
CA GLU A 72 9.22 -11.68 -4.49
C GLU A 72 9.26 -10.50 -3.50
N ILE A 73 8.99 -9.28 -3.97
CA ILE A 73 8.92 -8.08 -3.12
C ILE A 73 7.78 -8.21 -2.10
N ASP A 74 6.60 -8.64 -2.53
CA ASP A 74 5.46 -8.86 -1.64
C ASP A 74 5.78 -9.93 -0.58
N THR A 75 6.51 -10.98 -0.97
CA THR A 75 6.95 -12.04 -0.06
C THR A 75 7.92 -11.48 0.99
N LEU A 76 8.95 -10.75 0.56
CA LEU A 76 9.92 -10.14 1.47
C LEU A 76 9.28 -9.10 2.39
N SER A 77 8.35 -8.29 1.86
CA SER A 77 7.58 -7.32 2.64
C SER A 77 6.78 -7.99 3.74
N LYS A 78 6.13 -9.12 3.42
CA LYS A 78 5.39 -9.94 4.37
C LYS A 78 6.31 -10.53 5.44
N GLU A 79 7.44 -11.10 5.03
CA GLU A 79 8.43 -11.68 5.96
C GLU A 79 8.95 -10.65 6.96
N ILE A 80 9.31 -9.45 6.50
CA ILE A 80 9.80 -8.37 7.36
C ILE A 80 8.70 -7.90 8.32
N SER A 81 7.46 -7.79 7.84
CA SER A 81 6.32 -7.43 8.68
C SER A 81 6.13 -8.49 9.78
N HIS A 82 6.13 -9.77 9.43
CA HIS A 82 6.03 -10.84 10.41
C HIS A 82 7.13 -10.78 11.48
N LEU A 83 8.38 -10.58 11.08
CA LEU A 83 9.51 -10.48 12.01
C LEU A 83 9.29 -9.31 12.99
N ILE A 84 9.02 -8.10 12.47
CA ILE A 84 8.84 -6.89 13.29
C ILE A 84 7.69 -7.05 14.31
N TRP A 85 6.57 -7.63 13.88
CA TRP A 85 5.38 -7.77 14.72
C TRP A 85 5.51 -8.81 15.84
N ASN A 86 6.36 -9.82 15.62
CA ASN A 86 6.57 -10.92 16.54
C ASN A 86 7.86 -10.79 17.38
N THR A 87 8.54 -9.64 17.29
CA THR A 87 9.75 -9.28 18.06
C THR A 87 9.68 -9.62 19.55
N ALA A 88 8.61 -9.23 20.25
CA ALA A 88 8.48 -9.51 21.69
C ALA A 88 8.44 -11.02 22.02
N ILE A 89 7.91 -11.84 21.10
CA ILE A 89 7.88 -13.30 21.26
C ILE A 89 9.25 -13.88 20.88
N ILE A 90 9.86 -13.39 19.81
CA ILE A 90 11.23 -13.73 19.42
C ILE A 90 12.21 -13.50 20.60
N ASP A 91 12.17 -12.34 21.24
CA ASP A 91 13.01 -12.00 22.40
C ASP A 91 12.75 -12.92 23.61
N TYR A 92 11.54 -13.48 23.73
CA TYR A 92 11.21 -14.48 24.74
C TYR A 92 11.75 -15.87 24.35
N LEU A 93 11.74 -16.20 23.06
CA LEU A 93 12.24 -17.48 22.54
C LEU A 93 13.76 -17.61 22.70
N ASN A 94 14.53 -16.54 22.41
CA ASN A 94 15.99 -16.53 22.54
C ASN A 94 16.49 -16.75 23.98
N ARG A 95 15.67 -16.38 24.98
CA ARG A 95 15.97 -16.62 26.40
C ARG A 95 15.88 -18.09 26.82
N GLY A 96 15.39 -18.98 25.95
CA GLY A 96 15.29 -20.43 26.19
C GLY A 96 16.06 -21.31 25.20
N ALA A 97 17.02 -20.73 24.46
CA ALA A 97 17.63 -21.29 23.24
C ALA A 97 18.43 -22.61 23.39
N GLU A 98 18.66 -23.13 24.59
CA GLU A 98 19.50 -24.32 24.80
C GLU A 98 18.93 -25.63 24.19
N ARG A 99 17.70 -25.65 23.67
CA ARG A 99 17.02 -26.87 23.18
C ARG A 99 16.63 -26.88 21.70
N GLU A 100 16.92 -25.83 20.96
CA GLU A 100 16.35 -25.63 19.62
C GLU A 100 17.32 -26.12 18.52
N LYS A 101 16.83 -26.95 17.59
CA LYS A 101 17.64 -27.51 16.48
C LYS A 101 17.31 -26.86 15.13
N VAL A 102 16.67 -25.71 15.13
CA VAL A 102 16.11 -25.06 13.95
C VAL A 102 16.22 -23.54 14.05
N ASN A 103 16.33 -22.87 12.91
CA ASN A 103 16.29 -21.42 12.84
C ASN A 103 14.83 -20.93 13.02
N LEU A 104 14.49 -20.45 14.21
CA LEU A 104 13.14 -19.98 14.51
C LEU A 104 12.76 -18.69 13.79
N TYR A 105 13.73 -17.83 13.51
CA TYR A 105 13.50 -16.59 12.78
C TYR A 105 13.00 -16.84 11.37
N GLU A 106 13.54 -17.86 10.69
CA GLU A 106 13.08 -18.24 9.35
C GLU A 106 11.60 -18.64 9.36
N TYR A 107 11.15 -19.37 10.38
CA TYR A 107 9.75 -19.77 10.52
C TYR A 107 8.84 -18.60 10.86
N VAL A 108 9.29 -17.70 11.74
CA VAL A 108 8.53 -16.49 12.07
C VAL A 108 8.45 -15.57 10.86
N ALA A 109 9.51 -15.40 10.08
CA ALA A 109 9.47 -14.67 8.81
C ALA A 109 8.42 -15.27 7.88
N LYS A 110 8.42 -16.59 7.69
CA LYS A 110 7.52 -17.25 6.74
C LYS A 110 6.05 -17.29 7.19
N TYR A 111 5.79 -17.61 8.46
CA TYR A 111 4.46 -17.94 8.96
C TYR A 111 3.91 -16.95 10.00
N GLY A 112 4.72 -16.02 10.49
CA GLY A 112 4.32 -14.97 11.42
C GLY A 112 3.73 -15.54 12.70
N PHE A 113 2.51 -15.09 13.03
CA PHE A 113 1.83 -15.48 14.26
C PHE A 113 1.57 -17.00 14.38
N LEU A 114 1.47 -17.72 13.24
CA LEU A 114 1.36 -19.18 13.24
C LEU A 114 2.60 -19.85 13.81
N ALA A 115 3.79 -19.36 13.45
CA ALA A 115 5.03 -19.92 13.99
C ALA A 115 5.13 -19.67 15.49
N THR A 116 4.81 -18.45 15.94
CA THR A 116 4.89 -18.13 17.37
C THR A 116 3.95 -18.98 18.22
N GLU A 117 2.71 -19.18 17.75
CA GLU A 117 1.73 -20.03 18.43
C GLU A 117 2.16 -21.51 18.45
N ALA A 118 2.68 -22.01 17.33
CA ALA A 118 3.18 -23.38 17.23
C ALA A 118 4.36 -23.62 18.18
N ILE A 119 5.28 -22.67 18.26
CA ILE A 119 6.44 -22.75 19.17
C ILE A 119 5.98 -22.77 20.63
N GLU A 120 5.06 -21.87 21.02
CA GLU A 120 4.47 -21.86 22.37
C GLU A 120 3.80 -23.20 22.71
N ASN A 121 3.01 -23.76 21.79
CA ASN A 121 2.35 -25.05 21.98
C ASN A 121 3.35 -26.19 22.16
N LEU A 122 4.39 -26.26 21.34
CA LEU A 122 5.43 -27.30 21.45
C LEU A 122 6.17 -27.18 22.79
N LYS A 123 6.50 -25.95 23.24
CA LYS A 123 7.12 -25.71 24.55
C LYS A 123 6.21 -26.14 25.70
N ASN A 124 4.93 -25.78 25.66
CA ASN A 124 3.94 -26.17 26.68
C ASN A 124 3.74 -27.69 26.74
N LYS A 125 3.88 -28.38 25.61
CA LYS A 125 3.85 -29.86 25.54
C LYS A 125 5.19 -30.52 25.90
N ASN A 126 6.23 -29.74 26.25
CA ASN A 126 7.61 -30.21 26.46
C ASN A 126 8.16 -31.03 25.27
N GLN A 127 7.77 -30.69 24.04
CA GLN A 127 8.24 -31.35 22.83
C GLN A 127 9.49 -30.65 22.28
N ASN A 128 10.38 -31.44 21.67
CA ASN A 128 11.53 -30.89 20.96
C ASN A 128 11.07 -30.07 19.75
N ILE A 129 11.66 -28.89 19.60
CA ILE A 129 11.38 -28.01 18.48
C ILE A 129 12.27 -28.44 17.31
N THR A 130 11.71 -29.25 16.43
CA THR A 130 12.30 -29.69 15.17
C THR A 130 11.47 -29.16 14.00
N LYS A 131 12.03 -29.20 12.78
CA LYS A 131 11.34 -28.81 11.56
C LYS A 131 10.00 -29.53 11.41
N ASP A 132 10.00 -30.85 11.49
CA ASP A 132 8.80 -31.67 11.29
C ASP A 132 7.71 -31.37 12.33
N ASN A 133 8.10 -31.16 13.60
CA ASN A 133 7.15 -30.83 14.67
C ASN A 133 6.55 -29.44 14.49
N LEU A 134 7.35 -28.45 14.07
CA LEU A 134 6.86 -27.10 13.78
C LEU A 134 5.89 -27.10 12.60
N GLU A 135 6.27 -27.71 11.48
CA GLU A 135 5.42 -27.77 10.28
C GLU A 135 4.09 -28.45 10.59
N LYS A 136 4.12 -29.57 11.33
CA LYS A 136 2.93 -30.28 11.76
C LYS A 136 2.04 -29.45 12.68
N GLU A 137 2.62 -28.80 13.69
CA GLU A 137 1.85 -27.99 14.64
C GLU A 137 1.23 -26.76 13.94
N ILE A 138 1.96 -26.10 13.01
CA ILE A 138 1.45 -25.00 12.20
C ILE A 138 0.22 -25.43 11.40
N GLU A 139 0.26 -26.58 10.74
CA GLU A 139 -0.89 -27.06 9.97
C GLU A 139 -2.09 -27.40 10.85
N ILE A 140 -1.87 -27.93 12.06
CA ILE A 140 -2.93 -28.20 13.03
C ILE A 140 -3.63 -26.89 13.42
N ILE A 141 -2.86 -25.86 13.78
CA ILE A 141 -3.44 -24.62 14.34
C ILE A 141 -3.91 -23.61 13.29
N ARG A 142 -3.56 -23.79 12.01
CA ARG A 142 -3.82 -22.84 10.92
C ARG A 142 -5.25 -22.31 10.90
N HIS A 143 -6.21 -23.22 11.07
CA HIS A 143 -7.64 -22.92 11.00
C HIS A 143 -8.33 -22.91 12.37
N HIS A 144 -7.56 -23.00 13.46
CA HIS A 144 -8.13 -22.93 14.79
C HIS A 144 -8.67 -21.53 15.09
N VAL A 145 -9.83 -21.51 15.73
CA VAL A 145 -10.40 -20.28 16.31
C VAL A 145 -9.58 -19.93 17.54
N VAL A 146 -9.13 -18.68 17.60
CA VAL A 146 -8.29 -18.20 18.68
C VAL A 146 -9.13 -17.88 19.91
N ALA A 147 -8.61 -18.21 21.09
CA ALA A 147 -9.23 -17.85 22.36
C ALA A 147 -9.51 -16.34 22.43
N GLU A 148 -10.68 -15.98 22.94
CA GLU A 148 -11.21 -14.61 22.88
C GLU A 148 -10.26 -13.57 23.51
N GLU A 149 -9.63 -13.91 24.64
CA GLU A 149 -8.68 -13.04 25.33
C GLU A 149 -7.43 -12.76 24.48
N LYS A 150 -6.80 -13.80 23.92
CA LYS A 150 -5.61 -13.68 23.06
C LYS A 150 -5.94 -12.88 21.79
N LEU A 151 -7.11 -13.14 21.21
CA LEU A 151 -7.63 -12.42 20.05
C LEU A 151 -7.88 -10.94 20.36
N PHE A 152 -8.42 -10.63 21.55
CA PHE A 152 -8.64 -9.25 21.99
C PHE A 152 -7.31 -8.49 22.15
N GLN A 153 -6.33 -9.08 22.83
CA GLN A 153 -5.01 -8.47 23.01
C GLN A 153 -4.32 -8.18 21.67
N PHE A 154 -4.40 -9.13 20.73
CA PHE A 154 -3.86 -8.94 19.39
C PHE A 154 -4.57 -7.82 18.63
N LYS A 155 -5.91 -7.77 18.64
CA LYS A 155 -6.69 -6.72 17.98
C LYS A 155 -6.34 -5.34 18.53
N GLN A 156 -6.17 -5.20 19.85
CA GLN A 156 -5.75 -3.94 20.46
C GLN A 156 -4.37 -3.49 19.99
N ARG A 157 -3.38 -4.40 19.96
CA ARG A 157 -2.04 -4.09 19.42
C ARG A 157 -2.11 -3.57 17.97
N ILE A 158 -2.97 -4.15 17.13
CA ILE A 158 -3.16 -3.65 15.77
C ILE A 158 -3.87 -2.30 15.75
N PHE A 159 -4.88 -2.09 16.60
CA PHE A 159 -5.57 -0.81 16.68
C PHE A 159 -4.63 0.33 17.09
N ASP A 160 -3.81 0.09 18.10
CA ASP A 160 -2.80 1.04 18.57
C ASP A 160 -1.78 1.35 17.46
N TYR A 161 -1.35 0.34 16.70
CA TYR A 161 -0.47 0.57 15.57
C TYR A 161 -1.11 1.42 14.47
N ILE A 162 -2.38 1.16 14.12
CA ILE A 162 -3.13 1.98 13.17
C ILE A 162 -3.23 3.42 13.68
N ASP A 163 -3.48 3.63 14.96
CA ASP A 163 -3.62 4.97 15.54
C ASP A 163 -2.32 5.75 15.59
N ASN A 164 -1.20 5.06 15.81
CA ASN A 164 0.15 5.65 15.87
C ASN A 164 0.85 5.73 14.50
N SER A 165 0.25 5.18 13.45
CA SER A 165 0.76 5.27 12.08
C SER A 165 0.44 6.63 11.45
N ASN A 166 1.14 6.99 10.36
CA ASN A 166 0.95 8.25 9.62
C ASN A 166 -0.36 8.31 8.79
N ILE A 167 -1.41 7.61 9.22
CA ILE A 167 -2.71 7.55 8.54
C ILE A 167 -3.59 8.73 9.01
N ASN A 168 -3.52 9.84 8.28
CA ASN A 168 -4.26 11.06 8.60
C ASN A 168 -5.77 11.02 8.22
N SER A 169 -6.28 9.90 7.68
CA SER A 169 -7.69 9.74 7.30
C SER A 169 -8.45 8.95 8.37
N ALA A 170 -9.37 9.62 9.07
CA ALA A 170 -10.22 8.99 10.09
C ALA A 170 -11.08 7.86 9.52
N ASP A 171 -11.69 8.09 8.35
CA ASP A 171 -12.49 7.08 7.64
C ASP A 171 -11.65 5.84 7.30
N LEU A 172 -10.41 6.04 6.84
CA LEU A 172 -9.51 4.93 6.53
C LEU A 172 -9.10 4.15 7.78
N ARG A 173 -8.76 4.86 8.88
CA ARG A 173 -8.47 4.19 10.16
C ARG A 173 -9.66 3.37 10.63
N PHE A 174 -10.87 3.90 10.53
CA PHE A 174 -12.10 3.18 10.86
C PHE A 174 -12.28 1.93 10.00
N GLU A 175 -12.14 2.03 8.67
CA GLU A 175 -12.29 0.88 7.78
C GLU A 175 -11.27 -0.23 8.06
N LEU A 176 -9.99 0.14 8.29
CA LEU A 176 -8.95 -0.82 8.65
C LEU A 176 -9.27 -1.52 9.97
N LYS A 177 -9.60 -0.77 11.02
CA LYS A 177 -9.96 -1.34 12.33
C LYS A 177 -11.18 -2.24 12.25
N ASN A 178 -12.19 -1.87 11.46
CA ASN A 178 -13.39 -2.69 11.30
C ASN A 178 -13.08 -4.03 10.60
N LYS A 179 -12.14 -4.06 9.65
CA LYS A 179 -11.68 -5.31 9.04
C LYS A 179 -10.99 -6.22 10.07
N ILE A 180 -10.15 -5.65 10.92
CA ILE A 180 -9.43 -6.37 11.98
C ILE A 180 -10.38 -6.88 13.09
N LYS A 181 -11.48 -6.17 13.34
CA LYS A 181 -12.50 -6.59 14.33
C LYS A 181 -13.10 -7.96 14.02
N ASN A 182 -13.21 -8.32 12.74
CA ASN A 182 -13.89 -9.54 12.27
C ASN A 182 -12.99 -10.77 12.18
N LEU A 183 -11.69 -10.66 12.49
CA LEU A 183 -10.77 -11.80 12.50
C LEU A 183 -11.10 -12.76 13.64
N ASN A 184 -10.97 -14.07 13.40
CA ASN A 184 -11.23 -15.12 14.37
C ASN A 184 -10.23 -16.30 14.34
N THR A 185 -9.44 -16.48 13.28
CA THR A 185 -8.48 -17.59 13.15
C THR A 185 -7.01 -17.17 13.31
N VAL A 186 -6.14 -18.14 13.62
CA VAL A 186 -4.68 -17.92 13.71
C VAL A 186 -4.09 -17.45 12.37
N GLN A 187 -4.53 -18.04 11.25
CA GLN A 187 -4.12 -17.63 9.90
C GLN A 187 -4.48 -16.16 9.62
N GLU A 188 -5.70 -15.75 9.97
CA GLU A 188 -6.15 -14.37 9.79
C GLU A 188 -5.32 -13.38 10.62
N MET A 189 -4.92 -13.75 11.83
CA MET A 189 -4.01 -12.93 12.65
C MET A 189 -2.64 -12.81 11.99
N ALA A 190 -2.09 -13.90 11.46
CA ALA A 190 -0.82 -13.87 10.73
C ALA A 190 -0.89 -12.93 9.51
N ASP A 191 -1.98 -12.99 8.73
CA ASP A 191 -2.15 -12.18 7.52
C ASP A 191 -2.50 -10.71 7.82
N ALA A 192 -3.09 -10.42 8.97
CA ALA A 192 -3.56 -9.08 9.35
C ALA A 192 -2.44 -8.04 9.43
N THR A 193 -1.28 -8.41 9.99
CA THR A 193 -0.13 -7.51 10.16
C THR A 193 0.43 -7.10 8.80
N ALA A 194 0.70 -8.08 7.94
CA ALA A 194 1.14 -7.88 6.57
C ALA A 194 0.13 -7.05 5.76
N TYR A 195 -1.17 -7.29 5.96
CA TYR A 195 -2.21 -6.49 5.32
C TYR A 195 -2.15 -5.01 5.74
N VAL A 196 -2.07 -4.70 7.04
CA VAL A 196 -2.00 -3.30 7.50
C VAL A 196 -0.73 -2.62 6.99
N ASP A 197 0.42 -3.31 7.06
CA ASP A 197 1.68 -2.79 6.55
C ASP A 197 1.64 -2.52 5.04
N SER A 198 1.01 -3.41 4.25
CA SER A 198 0.81 -3.18 2.82
C SER A 198 0.02 -1.89 2.54
N LYS A 199 -0.94 -1.53 3.40
CA LYS A 199 -1.74 -0.31 3.25
C LYS A 199 -0.97 0.94 3.65
N ILE A 200 -0.10 0.87 4.65
CA ILE A 200 0.80 1.96 4.99
C ILE A 200 1.77 2.23 3.84
N ILE A 201 2.40 1.18 3.30
CA ILE A 201 3.28 1.29 2.12
C ILE A 201 2.53 1.91 0.93
N GLU A 202 1.27 1.53 0.73
CA GLU A 202 0.40 2.08 -0.31
C GLU A 202 0.14 3.60 -0.13
N ILE A 203 0.04 4.08 1.11
CA ILE A 203 -0.10 5.51 1.42
C ILE A 203 1.18 6.27 1.08
N ASP A 204 2.34 5.75 1.47
CA ASP A 204 3.64 6.37 1.22
C ASP A 204 3.92 6.47 -0.29
N LYS A 205 3.69 5.37 -1.00
CA LYS A 205 3.64 5.30 -2.47
C LYS A 205 2.84 6.43 -3.09
N ILE A 206 1.58 6.59 -2.66
CA ILE A 206 0.70 7.64 -3.19
C ILE A 206 1.22 9.04 -2.82
N ASN A 207 1.72 9.22 -1.60
CA ASN A 207 2.24 10.50 -1.14
C ASN A 207 3.44 10.94 -1.98
N ASP A 208 4.39 10.05 -2.24
CA ASP A 208 5.58 10.38 -3.02
C ASP A 208 5.27 10.67 -4.47
N LEU A 209 4.43 9.84 -5.10
CA LEU A 209 3.96 10.11 -6.46
C LEU A 209 3.19 11.43 -6.54
N SER A 210 2.34 11.72 -5.54
CA SER A 210 1.57 12.95 -5.52
C SER A 210 2.44 14.21 -5.47
N LYS A 211 3.58 14.19 -4.77
CA LYS A 211 4.51 15.33 -4.73
C LYS A 211 4.96 15.71 -6.15
N ASN A 212 5.35 14.72 -6.95
CA ASN A 212 5.83 14.93 -8.32
C ASN A 212 4.71 15.38 -9.26
N VAL A 213 3.56 14.69 -9.21
CA VAL A 213 2.39 15.03 -10.03
C VAL A 213 1.89 16.45 -9.76
N LEU A 214 1.73 16.82 -8.48
CA LEU A 214 1.28 18.16 -8.09
C LEU A 214 2.29 19.24 -8.46
N THR A 215 3.59 18.95 -8.34
CA THR A 215 4.65 19.88 -8.75
C THR A 215 4.60 20.15 -10.26
N SER A 216 4.48 19.10 -11.07
CA SER A 216 4.32 19.23 -12.52
C SER A 216 3.06 20.00 -12.89
N LEU A 217 1.93 19.72 -12.25
CA LEU A 217 0.69 20.46 -12.51
C LEU A 217 0.72 21.91 -12.03
N LYS A 218 1.49 22.24 -10.99
CA LYS A 218 1.71 23.64 -10.61
C LYS A 218 2.51 24.38 -11.69
N LYS A 219 3.47 23.71 -12.35
CA LYS A 219 4.19 24.27 -13.51
C LYS A 219 3.25 24.42 -14.72
N ILE A 220 2.36 23.44 -14.93
CA ILE A 220 1.42 23.39 -16.05
C ILE A 220 0.16 24.18 -15.71
N GLU A 221 0.02 25.39 -16.25
CA GLU A 221 -1.17 26.25 -16.04
C GLU A 221 -1.40 26.75 -14.61
N GLY A 222 -0.51 26.46 -13.65
CA GLY A 222 -0.57 27.04 -12.32
C GLY A 222 -1.63 26.43 -11.42
N PHE A 223 -1.88 25.12 -11.52
CA PHE A 223 -2.83 24.44 -10.62
C PHE A 223 -2.36 24.53 -9.16
N ILE A 224 -3.30 24.87 -8.27
CA ILE A 224 -3.12 24.92 -6.82
C ILE A 224 -4.22 24.12 -6.11
N GLN A 225 -3.95 23.63 -4.90
CA GLN A 225 -4.93 22.89 -4.11
C GLN A 225 -6.09 23.80 -3.70
N LYS A 226 -7.32 23.38 -4.03
CA LYS A 226 -8.56 24.09 -3.69
C LYS A 226 -9.11 23.71 -2.30
N LYS A 227 -8.98 22.44 -1.92
CA LYS A 227 -9.44 21.90 -0.63
C LYS A 227 -8.61 20.69 -0.22
N GLU A 228 -8.67 20.30 1.05
CA GLU A 228 -7.94 19.13 1.55
C GLU A 228 -8.17 17.87 0.70
N PRO A 229 -7.10 17.10 0.40
CA PRO A 229 -7.25 15.84 -0.32
C PRO A 229 -7.94 14.79 0.55
N THR A 230 -8.69 13.90 -0.08
CA THR A 230 -9.33 12.77 0.63
C THR A 230 -8.61 11.48 0.32
N LEU A 231 -8.43 10.61 1.31
CA LEU A 231 -7.83 9.28 1.17
C LEU A 231 -8.83 8.22 1.62
N LYS A 232 -9.18 7.30 0.71
CA LYS A 232 -10.18 6.25 0.94
C LYS A 232 -9.86 5.01 0.12
N PHE A 233 -10.55 3.90 0.40
CA PHE A 233 -10.55 2.75 -0.49
C PHE A 233 -11.25 3.05 -1.83
N ASP A 234 -10.80 2.38 -2.88
CA ASP A 234 -11.53 2.32 -4.14
C ASP A 234 -12.85 1.54 -3.99
N LYS A 235 -13.68 1.56 -5.04
CA LYS A 235 -15.00 0.92 -5.00
C LYS A 235 -14.93 -0.59 -4.72
N GLU A 236 -13.84 -1.23 -5.13
CA GLU A 236 -13.60 -2.66 -4.94
C GLU A 236 -12.93 -2.99 -3.59
N LYS A 237 -12.55 -1.97 -2.81
CA LYS A 237 -11.80 -2.09 -1.56
C LYS A 237 -10.45 -2.81 -1.69
N LYS A 238 -9.86 -2.77 -2.88
CA LYS A 238 -8.56 -3.38 -3.16
C LYS A 238 -7.42 -2.39 -2.97
N HIS A 239 -7.59 -1.19 -3.50
CA HIS A 239 -6.57 -0.16 -3.50
C HIS A 239 -7.01 1.09 -2.73
N LEU A 240 -6.05 1.81 -2.17
CA LEU A 240 -6.25 3.15 -1.66
C LEU A 240 -6.22 4.14 -2.82
N VAL A 241 -7.04 5.18 -2.69
CA VAL A 241 -7.17 6.27 -3.66
C VAL A 241 -7.09 7.58 -2.91
N LYS A 242 -6.08 8.38 -3.25
CA LYS A 242 -5.98 9.76 -2.79
C LYS A 242 -6.51 10.70 -3.87
N THR A 243 -7.52 11.47 -3.52
CA THR A 243 -8.17 12.42 -4.41
C THR A 243 -7.72 13.84 -4.05
N PHE A 244 -7.11 14.51 -5.01
CA PHE A 244 -6.76 15.93 -4.97
C PHE A 244 -7.78 16.74 -5.75
N TYR A 245 -8.00 17.97 -5.29
CA TYR A 245 -8.95 18.90 -5.88
C TYR A 245 -8.20 20.19 -6.16
N LEU A 246 -7.96 20.47 -7.44
CA LEU A 246 -7.10 21.55 -7.88
C LEU A 246 -7.90 22.61 -8.63
N ILE A 247 -7.39 23.83 -8.61
CA ILE A 247 -7.91 24.96 -9.39
C ILE A 247 -6.76 25.72 -10.04
N ASN A 248 -6.91 26.18 -11.28
CA ASN A 248 -5.92 27.04 -11.94
C ASN A 248 -6.35 28.52 -11.96
N LYS A 249 -5.50 29.37 -12.53
CA LYS A 249 -5.74 30.82 -12.68
C LYS A 249 -6.99 31.18 -13.50
N ASN A 250 -7.45 30.26 -14.35
CA ASN A 250 -8.65 30.43 -15.17
C ASN A 250 -9.92 29.92 -14.45
N ASN A 251 -9.82 29.63 -13.15
CA ASN A 251 -10.90 29.08 -12.33
C ASN A 251 -11.33 27.66 -12.76
N ASN A 252 -10.42 26.91 -13.41
CA ASN A 252 -10.71 25.56 -13.87
C ASN A 252 -10.45 24.55 -12.76
N GLU A 253 -11.49 23.80 -12.41
CA GLU A 253 -11.41 22.78 -11.38
C GLU A 253 -11.07 21.42 -11.97
N VAL A 254 -10.17 20.72 -11.27
CA VAL A 254 -9.67 19.41 -11.65
C VAL A 254 -9.71 18.50 -10.44
N GLN A 255 -10.22 17.29 -10.65
CA GLN A 255 -10.07 16.22 -9.68
C GLN A 255 -9.02 15.24 -10.18
N ILE A 256 -8.03 14.95 -9.34
CA ILE A 256 -6.98 13.98 -9.62
C ILE A 256 -7.06 12.87 -8.59
N ASN A 257 -7.11 11.64 -9.04
CA ASN A 257 -7.12 10.46 -8.21
C ASN A 257 -5.84 9.68 -8.49
N ILE A 258 -5.03 9.49 -7.45
CA ILE A 258 -3.84 8.64 -7.49
C ILE A 258 -4.15 7.40 -6.68
N LYS A 259 -4.14 6.24 -7.33
CA LYS A 259 -4.36 4.95 -6.71
C LYS A 259 -3.03 4.33 -6.28
N GLY A 260 -3.07 3.43 -5.30
CA GLY A 260 -1.88 2.76 -4.81
C GLY A 260 -1.22 1.78 -5.76
N ASN A 261 -1.93 1.30 -6.78
CA ASN A 261 -1.37 0.58 -7.94
C ASN A 261 -0.80 1.53 -9.00
N MET A 262 -0.42 2.75 -8.61
CA MET A 262 0.18 3.79 -9.46
C MET A 262 -0.67 4.25 -10.66
N GLN A 263 -1.97 3.93 -10.65
CA GLN A 263 -2.90 4.44 -11.65
C GLN A 263 -3.33 5.87 -11.31
N ILE A 264 -3.16 6.78 -12.27
CA ILE A 264 -3.59 8.16 -12.15
C ILE A 264 -4.81 8.37 -13.05
N PHE A 265 -5.88 8.90 -12.46
CA PHE A 265 -7.05 9.38 -13.17
C PHE A 265 -7.22 10.84 -12.90
N TYR A 266 -7.52 11.63 -13.92
CA TYR A 266 -7.99 12.97 -13.66
C TYR A 266 -9.10 13.40 -14.61
N LYS A 267 -10.02 14.18 -14.04
CA LYS A 267 -11.19 14.73 -14.72
C LYS A 267 -11.03 16.24 -14.75
N LEU A 268 -10.88 16.78 -15.96
CA LEU A 268 -10.94 18.21 -16.21
C LEU A 268 -12.41 18.60 -16.42
N GLY A 269 -12.87 19.62 -15.69
CA GLY A 269 -14.22 20.19 -15.87
C GLY A 269 -14.48 20.70 -17.28
N ASN A 270 -15.75 20.99 -17.61
CA ASN A 270 -16.23 21.41 -18.94
C ASN A 270 -15.31 22.48 -19.57
N TYR A 271 -14.43 22.06 -20.48
CA TYR A 271 -13.56 22.95 -21.23
C TYR A 271 -13.80 22.82 -22.72
N ILE A 272 -13.71 23.97 -23.38
CA ILE A 272 -13.67 24.13 -24.83
C ILE A 272 -12.43 23.38 -25.35
N GLY A 273 -12.62 22.55 -26.39
CA GLY A 273 -11.63 21.79 -27.19
C GLY A 273 -10.16 21.65 -26.71
N HIS A 274 -9.69 20.40 -26.63
CA HIS A 274 -8.26 19.99 -26.59
C HIS A 274 -7.38 20.44 -25.41
N ALA A 275 -7.88 21.26 -24.48
CA ALA A 275 -7.09 21.63 -23.29
C ALA A 275 -6.72 20.41 -22.42
N CYS A 276 -7.60 19.40 -22.34
CA CYS A 276 -7.30 18.16 -21.64
C CYS A 276 -6.11 17.45 -22.24
N GLU A 277 -6.13 17.18 -23.54
CA GLU A 277 -5.05 16.49 -24.27
C GLU A 277 -3.71 17.22 -24.08
N LYS A 278 -3.67 18.55 -24.26
CA LYS A 278 -2.45 19.35 -24.08
C LYS A 278 -1.89 19.32 -22.66
N THR A 279 -2.75 19.42 -21.65
CA THR A 279 -2.33 19.33 -20.24
C THR A 279 -1.88 17.91 -19.91
N THR A 280 -2.52 16.88 -20.49
CA THR A 280 -2.10 15.49 -20.33
C THR A 280 -0.71 15.27 -20.89
N GLU A 281 -0.47 15.66 -22.14
CA GLU A 281 0.82 15.48 -22.82
C GLU A 281 1.95 16.17 -22.06
N LYS A 282 1.73 17.41 -21.59
CA LYS A 282 2.71 18.12 -20.77
C LYS A 282 3.01 17.38 -19.47
N LEU A 283 1.99 16.89 -18.77
CA LEU A 283 2.17 16.14 -17.54
C LEU A 283 2.95 14.85 -17.78
N LEU A 284 2.60 14.09 -18.82
CA LEU A 284 3.28 12.86 -19.18
C LEU A 284 4.76 13.10 -19.50
N ASN A 285 5.06 14.12 -20.30
CA ASN A 285 6.44 14.49 -20.63
C ASN A 285 7.23 14.89 -19.38
N ASP A 286 6.63 15.67 -18.47
CA ASP A 286 7.29 16.08 -17.22
C ASP A 286 7.58 14.87 -16.32
N LEU A 287 6.64 13.92 -16.22
CA LEU A 287 6.84 12.68 -15.47
C LEU A 287 7.90 11.77 -16.11
N GLN A 288 7.93 11.67 -17.44
CA GLN A 288 8.99 10.93 -18.15
C GLN A 288 10.37 11.54 -17.91
N ASN A 289 10.47 12.88 -17.89
CA ASN A 289 11.71 13.58 -17.54
C ASN A 289 12.15 13.34 -16.08
N LEU A 290 11.21 13.03 -15.19
CA LEU A 290 11.48 12.60 -13.82
C LEU A 290 11.81 11.10 -13.70
N GLY A 291 11.93 10.39 -14.82
CA GLY A 291 12.30 8.97 -14.85
C GLY A 291 11.13 8.00 -14.68
N TYR A 292 9.88 8.46 -14.78
CA TYR A 292 8.72 7.58 -14.78
C TYR A 292 8.47 6.98 -16.17
N VAL A 293 8.33 5.67 -16.23
CA VAL A 293 7.82 4.99 -17.42
C VAL A 293 6.29 4.98 -17.36
N ILE A 294 5.63 5.42 -18.43
CA ILE A 294 4.16 5.51 -18.48
C ILE A 294 3.60 4.41 -19.39
N THR A 295 2.59 3.70 -18.91
CA THR A 295 1.86 2.65 -19.64
C THR A 295 0.36 2.87 -19.62
N ASN A 296 -0.38 2.16 -20.48
CA ASN A 296 -1.85 2.12 -20.51
C ASN A 296 -2.52 3.50 -20.54
N PHE A 297 -2.00 4.39 -21.40
CA PHE A 297 -2.55 5.71 -21.58
C PHE A 297 -3.89 5.67 -22.33
N ASN A 298 -4.91 6.32 -21.77
CA ASN A 298 -6.21 6.45 -22.40
C ASN A 298 -6.83 7.82 -22.09
N ILE A 299 -7.41 8.46 -23.11
CA ILE A 299 -8.26 9.64 -22.95
C ILE A 299 -9.66 9.26 -23.42
N THR A 300 -10.62 9.34 -22.50
CA THR A 300 -12.04 9.10 -22.80
C THR A 300 -12.82 10.42 -22.73
N ARG A 301 -13.74 10.58 -23.69
CA ARG A 301 -14.65 11.73 -23.73
C ARG A 301 -15.98 11.31 -23.11
N GLU A 302 -16.35 11.93 -21.99
CA GLU A 302 -17.70 11.80 -21.44
C GLU A 302 -18.63 12.78 -22.15
N ILE A 303 -19.54 12.24 -22.96
CA ILE A 303 -20.71 12.99 -23.41
C ILE A 303 -21.61 13.14 -22.19
N GLY A 304 -21.64 14.35 -21.62
CA GLY A 304 -22.57 14.67 -20.55
C GLY A 304 -24.01 14.56 -21.07
N ILE A 305 -24.68 13.46 -20.74
CA ILE A 305 -26.13 13.38 -20.91
C ILE A 305 -26.72 14.27 -19.81
N SER A 306 -27.09 15.50 -20.18
CA SER A 306 -27.77 16.42 -19.27
C SER A 306 -28.97 15.73 -18.64
N SER A 307 -29.06 15.79 -17.31
CA SER A 307 -30.20 15.26 -16.58
C SER A 307 -31.47 15.97 -17.04
N ASN A 308 -32.63 15.32 -16.91
CA ASN A 308 -33.93 15.94 -17.25
C ASN A 308 -34.16 17.26 -16.49
N PHE A 309 -33.55 17.41 -15.31
CA PHE A 309 -33.59 18.64 -14.53
C PHE A 309 -32.77 19.77 -15.19
N GLU A 310 -31.53 19.50 -15.58
CA GLU A 310 -30.66 20.48 -16.25
C GLU A 310 -31.22 20.90 -17.62
N ARG A 311 -31.82 19.96 -18.37
CA ARG A 311 -32.54 20.29 -19.62
C ARG A 311 -33.71 21.23 -19.39
N LYS A 312 -34.51 21.00 -18.33
CA LYS A 312 -35.65 21.87 -17.97
C LYS A 312 -35.20 23.26 -17.53
N MET A 313 -34.09 23.36 -16.79
CA MET A 313 -33.49 24.64 -16.36
C MET A 313 -32.99 25.46 -17.57
N ALA A 314 -32.26 24.82 -18.50
CA ALA A 314 -31.76 25.48 -19.70
C ALA A 314 -32.88 25.98 -20.63
N LEU A 315 -33.96 25.19 -20.79
CA LEU A 315 -35.14 25.60 -21.55
C LEU A 315 -35.88 26.78 -20.92
N LYS A 316 -35.96 26.84 -19.58
CA LYS A 316 -36.56 27.99 -18.86
C LYS A 316 -35.75 29.28 -19.02
N LEU A 317 -34.42 29.19 -19.06
CA LEU A 317 -33.55 30.35 -19.27
C LEU A 317 -33.67 30.89 -20.70
N ASN A 318 -33.73 30.02 -21.71
CA ASN A 318 -33.93 30.42 -23.11
C ASN A 318 -35.34 30.98 -23.39
N ALA A 319 -36.35 30.60 -22.61
CA ALA A 319 -37.70 31.17 -22.72
C ALA A 319 -37.77 32.59 -22.14
N LYS A 320 -36.95 32.93 -21.13
CA LYS A 320 -36.87 34.28 -20.56
C LYS A 320 -36.03 35.25 -21.40
N SER A 321 -35.10 34.76 -22.21
CA SER A 321 -34.27 35.61 -23.09
C SER A 321 -34.94 35.94 -24.44
N LYS A 322 -36.14 35.42 -24.68
CA LYS A 322 -36.96 35.68 -25.89
C LYS A 322 -38.30 36.35 -25.57
N GLY A 323 -38.47 36.82 -24.33
CA GLY A 323 -39.66 37.56 -23.87
C GLY A 323 -39.40 39.05 -23.83
#